data_AF-A0A091DCM6-F1
#
_entry.id   AF-A0A091DCM6-F1
#
_cell.length_a   1.000
_cell.length_b   1.000
_cell.length_c   1.000
_cell.angle_alpha   90.00
_cell.angle_beta   90.00
_cell.angle_gamma   90.00
#
_symmetry.space_group_name_H-M   'P 1'
#
loop_
_entity.id
_entity.type
_entity.pdbx_description
1 polymer ?
#
loop_
_entity_poly.entity_id
_entity_poly.type
_entity_poly.pdbx_seq_one_letter_code
_entity_poly.pdbx_strand_id
1 'polypeptide(L)'
;MVMRLLDSWKEPLPHVAEETHKFMKFYSPIKKKDESIYLRYQQFKSVIIEIASKLGLETSVQDFASWSDMESLKSSDDQTRLFTVYNLLRCFAIDADKLEFLVYILKCLADNEDPC
;
A
#
# COMPACT_ATOMS: atom_id res chain seq x y z
N MET A 1 10.71 -3.30 9.59
CA MET A 1 9.22 -3.27 9.69
C MET A 1 8.59 -2.58 8.48
N VAL A 2 8.99 -1.33 8.16
CA VAL A 2 8.49 -0.59 6.98
C VAL A 2 8.61 -1.40 5.67
N MET A 3 9.79 -1.97 5.40
CA MET A 3 10.01 -2.77 4.18
C MET A 3 9.13 -4.02 4.10
N ARG A 4 8.96 -4.74 5.22
CA ARG A 4 8.05 -5.91 5.29
C ARG A 4 6.63 -5.53 4.91
N LEU A 5 6.14 -4.41 5.47
CA LEU A 5 4.79 -3.92 5.17
C LEU A 5 4.69 -3.48 3.70
N LEU A 6 5.72 -2.80 3.18
CA LEU A 6 5.78 -2.38 1.78
C LEU A 6 5.81 -3.57 0.80
N ASP A 7 6.45 -4.66 1.18
CA ASP A 7 6.57 -5.89 0.38
C ASP A 7 5.32 -6.76 0.45
N SER A 8 4.63 -6.83 1.60
CA SER A 8 3.34 -7.52 1.73
C SER A 8 2.26 -6.99 0.78
N TRP A 9 2.34 -5.72 0.38
CA TRP A 9 1.39 -5.13 -0.57
C TRP A 9 1.79 -5.33 -2.05
N LYS A 10 2.93 -5.95 -2.35
CA LYS A 10 3.40 -6.17 -3.73
C LYS A 10 2.39 -6.96 -4.56
N GLU A 11 1.83 -8.01 -3.99
CA GLU A 11 0.87 -8.89 -4.65
C GLU A 11 -0.58 -8.34 -4.64
N PRO A 12 -1.15 -7.89 -3.51
CA PRO A 12 -2.55 -7.46 -3.48
C PRO A 12 -2.81 -6.10 -4.14
N LEU A 13 -1.85 -5.18 -4.19
CA LEU A 13 -2.10 -3.81 -4.62
C LEU A 13 -2.52 -3.63 -6.09
N PRO A 14 -1.95 -4.36 -7.08
CA PRO A 14 -2.47 -4.36 -8.44
C PRO A 14 -3.97 -4.68 -8.50
N HIS A 15 -4.43 -5.63 -7.67
CA HIS A 15 -5.83 -6.02 -7.60
C HIS A 15 -6.70 -4.94 -6.95
N VAL A 16 -6.21 -4.28 -5.89
CA VAL A 16 -6.86 -3.10 -5.33
C VAL A 16 -7.07 -2.03 -6.41
N ALA A 17 -6.04 -1.74 -7.21
CA ALA A 17 -6.13 -0.74 -8.26
C ALA A 17 -7.14 -1.13 -9.35
N GLU A 18 -7.16 -2.40 -9.75
CA GLU A 18 -8.11 -2.92 -10.73
C GLU A 18 -9.56 -2.81 -10.23
N GLU A 19 -9.84 -3.29 -9.02
CA GLU A 19 -11.18 -3.26 -8.43
C GLU A 19 -11.64 -1.82 -8.20
N THR A 20 -10.78 -0.96 -7.65
CA THR A 20 -11.12 0.46 -7.45
C THR A 20 -11.42 1.15 -8.78
N HIS A 21 -10.68 0.83 -9.85
CA HIS A 21 -10.96 1.34 -11.19
C HIS A 21 -12.30 0.85 -11.74
N LYS A 22 -12.65 -0.42 -11.51
CA LYS A 22 -13.98 -0.96 -11.85
C LYS A 22 -15.07 -0.17 -11.13
N PHE A 23 -14.94 0.08 -9.82
CA PHE A 23 -15.90 0.86 -9.04
C PHE A 23 -15.98 2.33 -9.46
N MET A 24 -14.85 3.00 -9.70
CA MET A 24 -14.83 4.40 -10.09
C MET A 24 -15.46 4.66 -11.46
N LYS A 25 -15.39 3.70 -12.40
CA LYS A 25 -16.13 3.78 -13.66
C LYS A 25 -17.64 3.86 -13.46
N PHE A 26 -18.18 3.29 -12.39
CA PHE A 26 -19.60 3.39 -12.06
C PHE A 26 -19.99 4.71 -11.36
N TYR A 27 -19.01 5.43 -10.78
CA TYR A 27 -19.25 6.60 -9.91
C TYR A 27 -18.79 7.96 -10.47
N SER A 28 -18.43 8.05 -11.75
CA SER A 28 -17.89 9.27 -12.40
C SER A 28 -18.75 10.53 -12.16
N PRO A 29 -18.29 11.47 -11.31
CA PRO A 29 -17.64 12.66 -11.87
C PRO A 29 -16.41 13.13 -11.09
N ILE A 30 -15.71 12.27 -10.33
CA ILE A 30 -14.40 12.65 -9.76
C ILE A 30 -13.35 12.60 -10.88
N LYS A 31 -13.36 13.63 -11.73
CA LYS A 31 -12.34 13.89 -12.74
C LYS A 31 -11.27 14.79 -12.13
N LYS A 32 -10.01 14.43 -12.40
CA LYS A 32 -8.77 15.24 -12.35
C LYS A 32 -7.93 15.15 -11.08
N LYS A 33 -7.44 13.93 -10.77
CA LYS A 33 -6.04 13.66 -10.36
C LYS A 33 -5.82 12.14 -10.22
N ASP A 34 -6.24 11.38 -11.24
CA ASP A 34 -6.17 9.91 -11.20
C ASP A 34 -4.78 9.39 -11.57
N GLU A 35 -3.80 9.63 -10.70
CA GLU A 35 -2.68 8.69 -10.64
C GLU A 35 -3.21 7.46 -9.91
N SER A 36 -3.12 6.28 -10.53
CA SER A 36 -3.65 5.07 -9.91
C SER A 36 -3.01 4.85 -8.54
N ILE A 37 -3.79 4.38 -7.58
CA ILE A 37 -3.31 4.07 -6.22
C ILE A 37 -2.03 3.21 -6.25
N TYR A 38 -1.94 2.32 -7.25
CA TYR A 38 -0.76 1.53 -7.54
C TYR A 38 0.46 2.37 -7.91
N LEU A 39 0.36 3.31 -8.86
CA LEU A 39 1.50 4.13 -9.29
C LEU A 39 2.02 4.99 -8.14
N ARG A 40 1.12 5.64 -7.41
CA ARG A 40 1.48 6.49 -6.26
C ARG A 40 2.17 5.68 -5.17
N TYR A 41 1.71 4.45 -4.94
CA TYR A 41 2.35 3.54 -4.00
C TYR A 41 3.74 3.08 -4.47
N GLN A 42 3.93 2.76 -5.76
CA GLN A 42 5.25 2.40 -6.28
C GLN A 42 6.26 3.54 -6.13
N GLN A 43 5.84 4.79 -6.40
CA GLN A 43 6.65 5.98 -6.16
C GLN A 43 7.00 6.12 -4.68
N PHE A 44 6.01 5.99 -3.78
CA PHE A 44 6.23 6.01 -2.34
C PHE A 44 7.24 4.95 -1.91
N LYS A 45 7.06 3.70 -2.34
CA LYS A 45 7.99 2.60 -2.05
C LYS A 45 9.42 2.90 -2.52
N SER A 46 9.58 3.48 -3.71
CA SER A 46 10.90 3.88 -4.23
C SER A 46 11.59 4.91 -3.32
N VAL A 47 10.85 5.94 -2.88
CA VAL A 47 11.38 6.97 -1.98
C VAL A 47 11.80 6.38 -0.64
N ILE A 48 11.01 5.47 -0.07
CA ILE A 48 11.34 4.81 1.20
C ILE A 48 12.58 3.91 1.08
N ILE A 49 12.74 3.19 -0.03
CA ILE A 49 13.95 2.40 -0.32
C ILE A 49 15.18 3.31 -0.39
N GLU A 50 15.06 4.48 -1.02
CA GLU A 50 16.17 5.44 -1.09
C GLU A 50 16.54 5.98 0.31
N ILE A 51 15.55 6.36 1.13
CA ILE A 51 15.78 6.82 2.50
C ILE A 51 16.45 5.72 3.34
N ALA A 52 15.93 4.49 3.28
CA ALA A 52 16.48 3.36 4.02
C ALA A 52 17.93 3.06 3.61
N SER A 53 18.23 3.11 2.31
CA SER A 53 19.59 2.95 1.79
C SER A 53 20.54 4.02 2.33
N LYS A 54 20.11 5.29 2.35
CA LYS A 54 20.90 6.40 2.94
C LYS A 54 21.14 6.24 4.44
N LEU A 55 20.20 5.62 5.17
CA LEU A 55 20.30 5.33 6.60
C LEU A 55 21.02 4.00 6.89
N GLY A 56 21.48 3.26 5.88
CA GLY A 56 22.13 1.96 6.06
C GLY A 56 21.20 0.85 6.57
N LEU A 57 19.89 0.99 6.37
CA LEU A 57 18.88 0.01 6.78
C LEU A 57 18.68 -1.06 5.70
N GLU A 58 18.41 -2.30 6.12
CA GLU A 58 18.10 -3.39 5.19
C GLU A 58 16.83 -3.10 4.37
N THR A 59 16.97 -3.17 3.04
CA THR A 59 15.90 -2.86 2.08
C THR A 59 15.19 -4.09 1.50
N SER A 60 15.73 -5.29 1.70
CA SER A 60 15.13 -6.54 1.23
C SER A 60 14.72 -7.39 2.42
N VAL A 61 13.46 -7.82 2.45
CA VAL A 61 12.99 -8.72 3.51
C VAL A 61 12.44 -9.99 2.90
N GLN A 62 13.00 -11.13 3.32
CA GLN A 62 12.68 -12.44 2.75
C GLN A 62 11.39 -13.04 3.35
N ASP A 63 11.01 -12.59 4.56
CA ASP A 63 9.82 -13.04 5.29
C ASP A 63 8.80 -11.89 5.42
N PHE A 64 7.87 -11.81 4.46
CA PHE A 64 6.69 -10.95 4.54
C PHE A 64 5.41 -11.78 4.43
N ALA A 65 4.30 -11.28 4.97
CA ALA A 65 3.04 -12.00 4.96
C ALA A 65 2.56 -12.18 3.51
N SER A 66 2.26 -13.42 3.12
CA SER A 66 1.62 -13.75 1.84
C SER A 66 0.13 -13.44 1.90
N TRP A 67 -0.42 -12.96 0.79
CA TRP A 67 -1.84 -12.70 0.67
C TRP A 67 -2.56 -13.96 0.19
N SER A 68 -3.55 -14.45 0.94
CA SER A 68 -4.23 -15.73 0.67
C SER A 68 -5.60 -15.61 0.01
N ASP A 69 -6.18 -14.41 -0.08
CA ASP A 69 -7.59 -14.22 -0.45
C ASP A 69 -7.83 -14.02 -1.95
N MET A 70 -6.86 -14.41 -2.79
CA MET A 70 -6.95 -14.28 -4.26
C MET A 70 -8.16 -15.01 -4.84
N GLU A 71 -8.43 -16.23 -4.37
CA GLU A 71 -9.59 -17.02 -4.82
C GLU A 71 -10.90 -16.32 -4.45
N SER A 72 -11.01 -15.80 -3.23
CA SER A 72 -12.18 -15.06 -2.76
C SER A 72 -12.41 -13.77 -3.57
N LEU A 73 -11.33 -13.10 -3.99
CA LEU A 73 -11.41 -11.91 -4.85
C LEU A 73 -11.94 -12.25 -6.26
N LYS A 74 -11.65 -13.45 -6.78
CA LYS A 74 -12.10 -13.92 -8.09
C LYS A 74 -13.44 -14.66 -8.07
N SER A 75 -14.07 -14.75 -6.90
CA SER A 75 -15.34 -15.45 -6.73
C SER A 75 -16.42 -14.88 -7.66
N SER A 76 -17.23 -15.78 -8.23
CA SER A 76 -18.44 -15.43 -8.97
C SER A 76 -19.60 -15.04 -8.06
N ASP A 77 -19.52 -15.35 -6.77
CA ASP A 77 -20.46 -14.87 -5.75
C ASP A 77 -20.16 -13.42 -5.40
N ASP A 78 -21.08 -12.52 -5.75
CA ASP A 78 -20.90 -11.08 -5.58
C ASP A 78 -20.70 -10.69 -4.10
N GLN A 79 -21.38 -11.37 -3.17
CA GLN A 79 -21.23 -11.06 -1.74
C GLN A 79 -19.82 -11.37 -1.25
N THR A 80 -19.30 -12.55 -1.58
CA THR A 80 -17.93 -12.97 -1.27
C THR A 80 -16.92 -12.01 -1.89
N ARG A 81 -17.06 -11.71 -3.19
CA ARG A 81 -16.15 -10.80 -3.90
C ARG A 81 -16.15 -9.41 -3.27
N LEU A 82 -17.33 -8.82 -3.04
CA LEU A 82 -17.45 -7.47 -2.47
C LEU A 82 -16.91 -7.40 -1.05
N PHE A 83 -17.14 -8.43 -0.24
CA PHE A 83 -16.60 -8.51 1.11
C PHE A 83 -15.06 -8.60 1.10
N THR A 84 -14.49 -9.38 0.19
CA THR A 84 -13.04 -9.44 -0.01
C THR A 84 -12.46 -8.10 -0.45
N VAL A 85 -13.08 -7.41 -1.41
CA VAL A 85 -12.65 -6.06 -1.84
C VAL A 85 -12.70 -5.08 -0.67
N TYR A 86 -13.79 -5.07 0.09
CA TYR A 86 -13.94 -4.19 1.25
C TYR A 86 -12.83 -4.42 2.28
N ASN A 87 -12.56 -5.67 2.64
CA ASN A 87 -11.50 -5.99 3.59
C ASN A 87 -10.12 -5.59 3.05
N LEU A 88 -9.86 -5.80 1.76
CA LEU A 88 -8.61 -5.43 1.14
C LEU A 88 -8.38 -3.92 1.18
N LEU A 89 -9.38 -3.11 0.84
CA LEU A 89 -9.32 -1.65 0.93
C LEU A 89 -9.16 -1.17 2.37
N ARG A 90 -9.88 -1.79 3.31
CA ARG A 90 -9.79 -1.47 4.74
C ARG A 90 -8.39 -1.74 5.28
N CYS A 91 -7.81 -2.90 4.96
CA CYS A 91 -6.45 -3.23 5.36
C CYS A 91 -5.43 -2.28 4.72
N PHE A 92 -5.62 -1.91 3.46
CA PHE A 92 -4.74 -0.94 2.78
C PHE A 92 -4.73 0.41 3.49
N ALA A 93 -5.90 0.94 3.87
CA ALA A 93 -6.01 2.20 4.60
C ALA A 93 -5.29 2.13 5.96
N ILE A 94 -5.54 1.07 6.74
CA ILE A 94 -4.90 0.86 8.05
C ILE A 94 -3.37 0.79 7.92
N ASP A 95 -2.86 0.08 6.91
CA ASP A 95 -1.42 -0.07 6.72
C ASP A 95 -0.78 1.20 6.13
N ALA A 96 -1.52 1.98 5.33
CA ALA A 96 -1.07 3.30 4.88
C ALA A 96 -0.88 4.26 6.06
N ASP A 97 -1.81 4.29 7.02
CA ASP A 97 -1.69 5.09 8.25
C ASP A 97 -0.46 4.68 9.07
N LYS A 98 -0.19 3.37 9.18
CA LYS A 98 1.03 2.87 9.84
C LYS A 98 2.29 3.29 9.10
N LEU A 99 2.29 3.24 7.77
CA LEU A 99 3.42 3.66 6.95
C LEU A 99 3.70 5.14 7.13
N GLU A 100 2.67 6.00 7.15
CA GLU A 100 2.82 7.43 7.42
C GLU A 100 3.51 7.67 8.77
N PHE A 101 3.03 7.01 9.84
CA PHE A 101 3.63 7.10 11.16
C PHE A 101 5.10 6.64 11.20
N LEU A 102 5.42 5.54 10.52
CA LEU A 102 6.79 5.03 10.47
C LEU A 102 7.73 5.94 9.67
N VAL A 103 7.23 6.56 8.60
CA VAL A 103 7.99 7.56 7.83
C VAL A 103 8.26 8.80 8.65
N TYR A 104 7.29 9.25 9.44
CA TYR A 104 7.49 10.34 10.40
C TYR A 104 8.66 10.03 11.34
N ILE A 105 8.69 8.82 11.94
CA ILE A 105 9.80 8.39 12.80
C ILE A 105 11.14 8.39 12.04
N LEU A 106 11.18 7.84 10.82
CA LEU A 106 12.41 7.79 10.02
C LEU A 106 12.93 9.20 9.70
N LYS A 107 12.04 10.15 9.43
CA LYS A 107 12.40 11.56 9.22
C LYS A 107 13.05 12.13 10.49
N CYS A 108 12.45 11.92 11.65
CA CYS A 108 12.98 12.38 12.94
C CYS A 108 14.35 11.79 13.28
N LEU A 109 14.61 10.54 12.90
CA LEU A 109 15.91 9.91 13.10
C LEU A 109 16.97 10.43 12.11
N ALA A 110 16.55 10.92 10.95
CA ALA A 110 17.45 11.45 9.93
C ALA A 110 17.82 12.93 10.15
N ASP A 111 16.90 13.71 10.73
CA ASP A 111 17.09 15.14 11.02
C ASP A 111 17.76 15.31 12.40
N ASN A 112 19.07 15.59 12.41
CA ASN A 112 19.82 15.83 13.66
C ASN A 112 19.62 17.26 14.22
N GLU A 113 18.89 18.13 13.53
CA GLU A 113 18.84 19.57 13.81
C GLU A 113 17.52 20.08 14.45
N ASP A 114 16.44 19.30 14.44
CA ASP A 114 15.15 19.70 15.04
C ASP A 114 14.56 18.56 15.88
N PRO A 115 14.18 18.79 17.16
CA PRO A 115 13.48 17.78 17.93
C PRO A 115 12.07 17.60 17.36
N CYS A 116 11.84 16.43 16.77
CA CYS A 116 10.52 15.82 16.81
C CYS A 116 10.09 15.53 18.25
#